data_AF-A0AA43C634-F1
#
_entry.id   AF-A0AA43C634-F1
#
_cell.length_a   1.000
_cell.length_b   1.000
_cell.length_c   1.000
_cell.angle_alpha   90.00
_cell.angle_beta   90.00
_cell.angle_gamma   90.00
#
_symmetry.space_group_name_H-M   'P 1'
#
loop_
_entity.id
_entity.type
_entity.pdbx_description
1 polymer ?
#
loop_
_entity_poly.entity_id
_entity_poly.type
_entity_poly.pdbx_seq_one_letter_code
_entity_poly.pdbx_strand_id
1 'polypeptide(L)'
;MKKVKLVLWIIFLGFIAIIFFSNKDYFLAKQGIQINLFFTEPFQIKELPNAVYFLIFFLAGFLVASFISLSERFKSKKTIKNLNAAATSQLEEISVLKKEIDSLKGSAFNSKTAPEDQNITGTT
;
A
#
# COMPACT_ATOMS: atom_id res chain seq x y z
N MET A 1 -3.24 -5.45 -17.88
CA MET A 1 -2.79 -6.09 -16.62
C MET A 1 -3.69 -7.24 -16.14
N LYS A 2 -5.01 -7.08 -16.00
CA LYS A 2 -5.91 -8.13 -15.45
C LYS A 2 -5.93 -9.43 -16.28
N LYS A 3 -5.98 -9.32 -17.61
CA LYS A 3 -5.95 -10.47 -18.53
C LYS A 3 -4.61 -11.23 -18.48
N VAL A 4 -3.49 -10.50 -18.48
CA VAL A 4 -2.14 -11.09 -18.36
C VAL A 4 -1.96 -11.80 -17.02
N LYS A 5 -2.42 -11.18 -15.91
CA LYS A 5 -2.42 -11.81 -14.59
C LYS A 5 -3.27 -13.08 -14.57
N LEU A 6 -4.43 -13.08 -15.24
CA LEU A 6 -5.30 -14.25 -15.34
C LEU A 6 -4.65 -15.39 -16.14
N VAL A 7 -4.04 -15.09 -17.29
CA VAL A 7 -3.32 -16.09 -18.10
C VAL A 7 -2.14 -16.67 -17.33
N LEU A 8 -1.37 -15.83 -16.63
CA LEU A 8 -0.28 -16.30 -15.76
C LEU A 8 -0.81 -17.18 -14.62
N TRP A 9 -1.96 -16.85 -14.05
CA TRP A 9 -2.56 -17.67 -13.00
C TRP A 9 -3.05 -19.03 -13.54
N ILE A 10 -3.59 -19.06 -14.76
CA ILE A 10 -3.99 -20.30 -15.43
C ILE A 10 -2.78 -21.19 -15.72
N ILE A 11 -1.67 -20.61 -16.20
CA ILE A 11 -0.46 -21.38 -16.51
C ILE A 11 0.12 -21.97 -15.23
N PHE A 12 0.18 -21.18 -14.16
CA PHE A 12 0.68 -21.60 -12.86
C PHE A 12 -0.17 -22.73 -12.28
N LEU A 13 -1.50 -22.59 -12.32
CA LEU A 13 -2.42 -23.61 -11.83
C LEU A 13 -2.36 -24.89 -12.67
N GLY A 14 -2.19 -24.75 -13.99
CA GLY A 14 -1.96 -25.88 -14.90
C GLY A 14 -0.68 -26.65 -14.57
N PHE A 15 0.44 -25.96 -14.30
CA PHE A 15 1.69 -26.59 -13.89
C PHE A 15 1.54 -27.36 -12.57
N ILE A 16 0.88 -26.76 -11.57
CA ILE A 16 0.59 -27.44 -10.30
C ILE A 16 -0.23 -28.71 -10.53
N ALA A 17 -1.27 -28.62 -11.37
CA ALA A 17 -2.11 -29.76 -11.68
C ALA A 17 -1.30 -30.88 -12.34
N ILE A 18 -0.48 -30.57 -13.35
CA ILE A 18 0.38 -31.55 -14.02
C ILE A 18 1.30 -32.25 -13.01
N ILE A 19 2.02 -31.50 -12.19
CA ILE A 19 2.91 -32.08 -11.17
C ILE A 19 2.14 -33.01 -10.23
N PHE A 20 0.95 -32.58 -9.78
CA PHE A 20 0.13 -33.36 -8.86
C PHE A 20 -0.40 -34.65 -9.49
N PHE A 21 -0.96 -34.57 -10.70
CA PHE A 21 -1.50 -35.74 -11.39
C PHE A 21 -0.41 -36.71 -11.82
N SER A 22 0.74 -36.22 -12.27
CA SER A 22 1.89 -37.05 -12.66
C SER A 22 2.55 -37.76 -11.47
N ASN A 23 2.48 -37.19 -10.27
CA ASN A 23 3.15 -37.72 -9.07
C ASN A 23 2.13 -38.09 -7.96
N LYS A 24 0.91 -38.50 -8.34
CA LYS A 24 -0.18 -38.78 -7.41
C LYS A 24 0.22 -39.73 -6.29
N ASP A 25 0.90 -40.83 -6.66
CA ASP A 25 1.34 -41.84 -5.71
C ASP A 25 2.30 -41.27 -4.67
N TYR A 26 3.20 -40.37 -5.06
CA TYR A 26 4.09 -39.66 -4.14
C TYR A 26 3.33 -38.73 -3.19
N PHE A 27 2.30 -38.02 -3.68
CA PHE A 27 1.50 -37.11 -2.86
C PHE A 27 0.58 -37.84 -1.87
N LEU A 28 0.09 -39.03 -2.24
CA LEU A 28 -0.75 -39.89 -1.41
C LEU A 28 0.06 -40.82 -0.49
N ALA A 29 1.35 -41.03 -0.80
CA ALA A 29 2.26 -41.76 0.04
C ALA A 29 2.29 -41.15 1.44
N LYS A 30 2.05 -42.01 2.43
CA LYS A 30 2.15 -41.66 3.84
C LYS A 30 3.61 -41.77 4.22
N GLN A 31 4.19 -40.66 4.62
CA GLN A 31 5.58 -40.63 5.05
C GLN A 31 5.64 -40.02 6.43
N GLY A 32 6.21 -40.77 7.38
CA GLY A 32 6.56 -40.23 8.69
C GLY A 32 7.75 -39.28 8.53
N ILE A 33 7.61 -38.06 9.03
CA ILE A 33 8.76 -37.15 9.16
C ILE A 33 9.46 -37.52 10.46
N GLN A 34 10.71 -37.95 10.34
CA GLN A 34 11.58 -38.19 11.48
C GLN A 34 12.46 -36.96 11.68
N ILE A 35 12.32 -36.29 12.82
CA ILE A 35 13.21 -35.19 13.18
C ILE A 35 14.25 -35.74 14.14
N ASN A 36 15.45 -35.94 13.62
CA ASN A 36 16.57 -36.43 14.41
C ASN A 36 17.27 -35.24 15.07
N LEU A 37 16.97 -35.00 16.35
CA LEU A 37 17.65 -33.99 17.14
C LEU A 37 18.91 -34.64 17.74
N PHE A 38 20.07 -34.05 17.53
CA PHE A 38 21.39 -34.57 17.95
C PHE A 38 21.49 -34.99 19.44
N PHE A 39 20.57 -34.54 20.30
CA PHE A 39 20.60 -34.73 21.76
C PHE A 39 19.35 -35.44 22.33
N THR A 40 18.41 -35.89 21.49
CA THR A 40 17.16 -36.52 21.96
C THR A 40 16.71 -37.63 21.02
N GLU A 41 15.97 -38.61 21.58
CA GLU A 41 15.31 -39.67 20.81
C GLU A 41 14.56 -39.09 19.59
N PRO A 42 14.66 -39.72 18.40
CA PRO A 42 14.08 -39.19 17.18
C PRO A 42 12.56 -39.09 17.31
N PHE A 43 12.05 -37.86 17.21
CA PHE A 43 10.62 -37.62 17.28
C PHE A 43 9.98 -38.04 15.96
N GLN A 44 9.14 -39.07 16.01
CA GLN A 44 8.37 -39.53 14.85
C GLN A 44 7.03 -38.80 14.80
N ILE A 45 6.88 -37.96 13.78
CA ILE A 45 5.59 -37.37 13.46
C ILE A 45 4.75 -38.45 12.77
N LYS A 46 3.51 -38.61 13.23
CA LYS A 46 2.53 -39.53 12.66
C LYS A 46 2.50 -39.42 11.14
N GLU A 47 2.40 -40.57 10.48
CA GLU A 47 2.46 -40.63 9.01
C GLU A 47 1.24 -39.90 8.42
N LEU A 48 1.51 -38.78 7.74
CA LEU A 48 0.52 -38.09 6.93
C LEU A 48 0.88 -38.23 5.45
N PRO A 49 -0.13 -38.16 4.56
CA PRO A 49 0.13 -38.03 3.14
C PRO A 49 0.99 -36.80 2.85
N ASN A 50 1.96 -36.94 1.94
CA ASN A 50 2.86 -35.86 1.56
C ASN A 50 2.12 -34.59 1.11
N ALA A 51 0.96 -34.74 0.45
CA ALA A 51 0.09 -33.64 0.07
C ALA A 51 -0.27 -32.70 1.25
N VAL A 52 -0.44 -33.25 2.46
CA VAL A 52 -0.78 -32.45 3.64
C VAL A 52 0.40 -31.59 4.07
N TYR A 53 1.63 -32.12 4.06
CA TYR A 53 2.82 -31.34 4.36
C TYR A 53 2.99 -30.19 3.36
N PHE A 54 2.86 -30.46 2.07
CA PHE A 54 2.91 -29.42 1.03
C PHE A 54 1.84 -28.35 1.24
N LEU A 55 0.62 -28.74 1.62
CA LEU A 55 -0.46 -27.79 1.89
C LEU A 55 -0.14 -26.88 3.08
N ILE A 56 0.41 -27.45 4.17
CA ILE A 56 0.82 -26.68 5.36
C ILE A 56 1.92 -25.67 4.99
N PHE A 57 2.96 -26.10 4.27
CA PHE A 57 4.03 -25.21 3.82
C PHE A 57 3.51 -24.13 2.87
N PHE A 58 2.58 -24.46 1.97
CA PHE A 58 1.93 -23.50 1.09
C PHE A 58 1.13 -22.45 1.89
N LEU A 59 0.35 -22.87 2.88
CA LEU A 59 -0.39 -21.98 3.77
C LEU A 59 0.54 -21.07 4.58
N ALA A 60 1.64 -21.62 5.10
CA ALA A 60 2.64 -20.84 5.84
C ALA A 60 3.28 -19.78 4.93
N GLY A 61 3.70 -20.17 3.72
CA GLY A 61 4.22 -19.23 2.72
C GLY A 61 3.19 -18.17 2.32
N PHE A 62 1.94 -18.56 2.14
CA PHE A 62 0.84 -17.64 1.85
C PHE A 62 0.61 -16.64 2.99
N LEU A 63 0.69 -17.09 4.24
CA LEU A 63 0.63 -16.20 5.42
C LEU A 63 1.77 -15.19 5.38
N VAL A 64 3.01 -15.64 5.19
CA VAL A 64 4.19 -14.75 5.14
C VAL A 64 4.04 -13.72 4.01
N ALA A 65 3.68 -14.16 2.81
CA ALA A 65 3.42 -13.27 1.69
C ALA A 65 2.29 -12.26 1.99
N SER A 66 1.24 -12.72 2.68
CA SER A 66 0.14 -11.85 3.12
C SER A 66 0.60 -10.80 4.12
N PHE A 67 1.44 -11.17 5.10
CA PHE A 67 2.02 -10.24 6.09
C PHE A 67 2.91 -9.18 5.42
N ILE A 68 3.74 -9.58 4.45
CA ILE A 68 4.59 -8.64 3.69
C ILE A 68 3.73 -7.69 2.87
N SER A 69 2.74 -8.20 2.14
CA SER A 69 1.84 -7.39 1.32
C SER A 69 0.97 -6.43 2.15
N LEU A 70 0.50 -6.87 3.32
CA LEU A 70 -0.19 -6.01 4.28
C LEU A 70 0.73 -4.89 4.78
N SER A 71 1.97 -5.22 5.12
CA SER A 71 2.95 -4.24 5.59
C SER A 71 3.26 -3.18 4.54
N GLU A 72 3.39 -3.56 3.26
CA GLU A 72 3.48 -2.62 2.14
C GLU A 72 2.24 -1.73 2.05
N ARG A 73 1.03 -2.30 2.14
CA ARG A 73 -0.22 -1.53 2.11
C ARG A 73 -0.33 -0.54 3.27
N PHE A 74 0.15 -0.87 4.47
CA PHE A 74 0.18 0.07 5.60
C PHE A 74 1.13 1.24 5.34
N LYS A 75 2.32 0.97 4.78
CA LYS A 75 3.25 2.01 4.36
C LYS A 75 2.64 2.90 3.27
N SER A 76 2.03 2.31 2.24
CA SER A 76 1.34 3.06 1.18
C SER A 76 0.19 3.92 1.73
N LYS A 77 -0.62 3.42 2.66
CA LYS A 77 -1.68 4.21 3.32
C LYS A 77 -1.11 5.38 4.12
N LYS A 78 0.03 5.20 4.80
CA LYS A 78 0.71 6.28 5.53
C LYS A 78 1.24 7.35 4.57
N THR A 79 1.85 6.94 3.45
CA THR A 79 2.32 7.86 2.40
C THR A 79 1.16 8.62 1.77
N ILE A 80 0.04 7.96 1.47
CA ILE A 80 -1.16 8.61 0.92
C ILE A 80 -1.72 9.64 1.91
N LYS A 81 -1.78 9.31 3.20
CA LYS A 81 -2.27 10.24 4.22
C LYS A 81 -1.36 11.47 4.35
N ASN A 82 -0.03 11.28 4.26
CA ASN A 82 0.94 12.36 4.31
C ASN A 82 0.87 13.27 3.07
N LEU A 83 0.77 12.69 1.86
CA LEU A 83 0.60 13.47 0.63
C LEU A 83 -0.72 14.24 0.62
N ASN A 84 -1.81 13.65 1.11
CA ASN A 84 -3.11 14.32 1.17
C ASN A 84 -3.08 15.49 2.18
N ALA A 85 -2.46 15.29 3.35
CA ALA A 85 -2.26 16.36 4.33
C ALA A 85 -1.41 17.52 3.77
N ALA A 86 -0.36 17.21 3.02
CA ALA A 86 0.47 18.22 2.35
C ALA A 86 -0.32 18.96 1.25
N ALA A 87 -1.16 18.25 0.49
CA ALA A 87 -2.01 18.86 -0.53
C ALA A 87 -3.06 19.79 0.08
N THR A 88 -3.69 19.42 1.20
CA THR A 88 -4.64 20.30 1.90
C THR A 88 -3.96 21.52 2.50
N SER A 89 -2.76 21.39 3.07
CA SER A 89 -1.97 22.51 3.59
C SER A 89 -1.61 23.52 2.48
N GLN A 90 -1.16 23.02 1.33
CA GLN A 90 -0.84 23.89 0.19
C GLN A 90 -2.09 24.58 -0.37
N LEU A 91 -3.24 23.92 -0.34
CA LEU A 91 -4.50 24.51 -0.79
C LEU A 91 -4.99 25.61 0.16
N GLU A 92 -4.79 25.43 1.47
CA GLU A 92 -5.02 26.48 2.48
C GLU A 92 -4.09 27.67 2.26
N GLU A 93 -2.77 27.46 2.08
CA GLU A 93 -1.81 28.55 1.82
C GLU A 93 -2.17 29.33 0.55
N ILE A 94 -2.52 28.64 -0.54
CA ILE A 94 -2.98 29.29 -1.78
C ILE A 94 -4.24 30.11 -1.54
N SER A 95 -5.17 29.61 -0.70
CA SER A 95 -6.39 30.36 -0.36
C SER A 95 -6.12 31.61 0.45
N VAL A 96 -5.16 31.56 1.39
CA VAL A 96 -4.73 32.70 2.20
C VAL A 96 -4.02 33.72 1.32
N LEU A 97 -3.04 33.30 0.52
CA LEU A 97 -2.33 34.18 -0.41
C LEU A 97 -3.30 34.83 -1.41
N LYS A 98 -4.27 34.08 -1.93
CA LYS A 98 -5.27 34.62 -2.85
C LYS A 98 -6.15 35.68 -2.15
N LYS A 99 -6.54 35.44 -0.90
CA LYS A 99 -7.32 36.40 -0.10
C LYS A 99 -6.50 37.66 0.22
N GLU A 100 -5.22 37.52 0.49
CA GLU A 100 -4.31 38.65 0.69
C GLU A 100 -4.12 39.47 -0.59
N ILE A 101 -3.95 38.82 -1.75
CA ILE A 101 -3.90 39.50 -3.05
C ILE A 101 -5.21 40.23 -3.34
N ASP A 102 -6.35 39.59 -3.12
CA ASP A 102 -7.67 40.21 -3.35
C ASP A 102 -7.88 41.41 -2.40
N SER A 103 -7.40 41.33 -1.15
CA SER A 103 -7.39 42.43 -0.17
C SER A 103 -6.46 43.58 -0.56
N LEU A 104 -5.23 43.27 -0.98
CA LEU A 104 -4.24 44.24 -1.45
C LEU A 104 -4.70 44.93 -2.74
N LYS A 105 -5.32 44.18 -3.65
CA LYS A 105 -5.90 44.72 -4.89
C LYS A 105 -7.11 45.61 -4.60
N GLY A 106 -7.95 45.25 -3.63
CA GLY A 106 -9.05 46.10 -3.15
C GLY A 106 -8.56 47.38 -2.47
N SER A 107 -7.47 47.29 -1.69
CA SER A 107 -6.83 48.44 -1.05
C SER A 107 -6.18 49.39 -2.06
N ALA A 108 -5.47 48.85 -3.06
CA ALA A 108 -4.88 49.63 -4.15
C ALA A 108 -5.92 50.29 -5.07
N PHE A 109 -7.14 49.75 -5.14
CA PHE A 109 -8.25 50.36 -5.87
C PHE A 109 -8.91 51.49 -5.05
N ASN A 110 -9.02 51.33 -3.73
CA ASN A 110 -9.56 52.34 -2.83
C ASN A 110 -8.60 53.52 -2.57
N SER A 111 -7.28 53.33 -2.65
CA SER A 111 -6.31 54.42 -2.55
C SER A 111 -6.21 55.28 -3.82
N LYS A 112 -6.75 54.82 -4.95
CA LYS A 112 -6.81 55.56 -6.22
C LYS A 112 -8.06 56.45 -6.36
N THR A 113 -9.00 56.36 -5.42
CA THR A 113 -10.26 57.13 -5.37
C THR A 113 -10.37 58.05 -4.14
N ALA A 114 -9.27 58.37 -3.48
CA ALA A 114 -9.25 59.49 -2.53
C ALA A 114 -9.11 60.81 -3.34
N PRO A 115 -10.05 61.76 -3.24
CA PRO A 115 -9.90 63.05 -3.88
C PRO A 115 -8.76 63.80 -3.18
N GLU A 116 -7.71 64.12 -3.93
CA GLU A 116 -6.89 65.30 -3.66
C GLU A 116 -7.83 66.50 -3.71
N ASP A 117 -8.21 67.04 -2.56
CA ASP A 117 -8.59 68.45 -2.50
C ASP A 117 -7.64 69.14 -1.53
N GLN A 118 -6.73 69.88 -2.17
CA GLN A 118 -5.64 70.58 -1.54
C GLN A 118 -6.18 71.82 -0.82
N ASN A 119 -5.87 71.88 0.46
CA ASN A 119 -5.83 73.09 1.26
C ASN A 119 -5.09 74.22 0.52
N ILE A 120 -5.80 75.29 0.14
CA ILE A 120 -5.21 76.60 -0.18
C ILE A 120 -5.78 77.67 0.77
N THR A 121 -5.02 77.86 1.84
CA THR A 121 -4.62 79.10 2.54
C THR A 121 -5.13 80.46 2.01
N GLY A 122 -5.49 81.36 2.95
CA GLY A 122 -5.29 82.83 2.83
C GLY A 122 -6.50 83.70 3.17
N THR A 123 -6.71 84.11 4.44
CA THR A 123 -6.52 85.48 4.98
C THR A 123 -6.94 86.68 4.13
N THR A 124 -7.89 87.43 4.72
CA THR A 124 -8.19 88.88 4.67
C THR A 124 -8.93 89.44 3.46
#